data_AF-A0A8W7PKU6-F1
#
_entry.id   AF-A0A8W7PKU6-F1
#
_cell.length_a   1.000
_cell.length_b   1.000
_cell.length_c   1.000
_cell.angle_alpha   90.00
_cell.angle_beta   90.00
_cell.angle_gamma   90.00
#
_symmetry.space_group_name_H-M   'P 1'
#
loop_
_entity.id
_entity.type
_entity.pdbx_description
1 polymer ?
#
loop_
_entity_poly.entity_id
_entity_poly.type
_entity_poly.pdbx_seq_one_letter_code
_entity_poly.pdbx_strand_id
1 'polypeptide(L)'
;MEAPGTGGCNRVVFSSSRIRNGSIAPSHSKHSGLFPSSLCQLYEFVGDGAERVQIIFSEFRLPSTLGPTECGDTDILMVYYIVNGREELVETLCGDTLPKPILSDGSRLLLELRSSYNNTENKGFTGDFFFLTNFGIPNGFQPNQSECTFHYFRNVTSQGWIQSPNFPGAYPRNIICNYLFHGGPNDFVHVRFTYFDIEGIRPCDEDTASDYVEFSNFVTRDRKYAMYCGSWRELVVRSDGRFFRITMVSNDRLDGTGFRALYTFETVPVETTERTEVASMGKVTTTSAASRLHGSLSLKALITVPSSLAITNEIGIISIIGIVLIKFCLD
;
A
#
# COMPACT_ATOMS: atom_id res chain seq x y z
N MET A 1 26.17 -34.53 -46.47
CA MET A 1 26.12 -34.62 -45.00
C MET A 1 25.52 -33.33 -44.50
N GLU A 2 24.20 -33.28 -44.41
CA GLU A 2 23.45 -32.19 -43.77
C GLU A 2 23.53 -32.35 -42.26
N ALA A 3 23.70 -31.23 -41.56
CA ALA A 3 23.74 -31.19 -40.10
C ALA A 3 22.36 -31.53 -39.50
N PRO A 4 22.28 -32.19 -38.32
CA PRO A 4 21.01 -32.55 -37.71
C PRO A 4 20.27 -31.31 -37.21
N GLY A 5 18.97 -31.24 -37.47
CA GLY A 5 18.11 -30.09 -37.17
C GLY A 5 18.07 -29.69 -35.70
N THR A 6 18.29 -28.40 -35.44
CA THR A 6 18.01 -27.74 -34.17
C THR A 6 16.49 -27.66 -33.95
N GLY A 7 15.93 -28.63 -33.25
CA GLY A 7 14.50 -28.68 -32.91
C GLY A 7 14.10 -27.55 -31.96
N GLY A 8 13.29 -26.61 -32.44
CA GLY A 8 12.74 -25.52 -31.63
C GLY A 8 11.57 -25.98 -30.74
N CYS A 9 11.36 -25.27 -29.63
CA CYS A 9 10.23 -25.50 -28.72
C CYS A 9 8.90 -25.15 -29.37
N ASN A 10 7.83 -25.86 -29.02
CA ASN A 10 6.49 -25.52 -29.49
C ASN A 10 6.08 -24.17 -28.90
N ARG A 11 5.76 -23.18 -29.74
CA ARG A 11 5.47 -21.81 -29.31
C ARG A 11 3.97 -21.53 -29.30
N VAL A 12 3.47 -21.02 -28.18
CA VAL A 12 2.12 -20.51 -28.01
C VAL A 12 2.20 -19.03 -27.69
N VAL A 13 1.48 -18.21 -28.44
CA VAL A 13 1.52 -16.74 -28.32
C VAL A 13 0.18 -16.22 -27.82
N PHE A 14 0.19 -15.50 -26.72
CA PHE A 14 -0.92 -14.74 -26.18
C PHE A 14 -0.68 -13.25 -26.43
N SER A 15 -1.68 -12.59 -27.01
CA SER A 15 -1.59 -11.17 -27.37
C SER A 15 -2.77 -10.42 -26.78
N SER A 16 -2.51 -9.30 -26.09
CA SER A 16 -3.57 -8.51 -25.45
C SER A 16 -4.61 -7.95 -26.42
N SER A 17 -4.22 -7.79 -27.70
CA SER A 17 -5.11 -7.44 -28.81
C SER A 17 -6.16 -8.53 -29.14
N ARG A 18 -5.96 -9.77 -28.68
CA ARG A 18 -6.86 -10.90 -28.91
C ARG A 18 -7.51 -11.39 -27.61
N ILE A 19 -6.73 -11.43 -26.53
CA ILE A 19 -7.15 -11.98 -25.24
C ILE A 19 -6.50 -11.19 -24.11
N ARG A 20 -7.31 -10.63 -23.21
CA ARG A 20 -6.82 -9.79 -22.09
C ARG A 20 -6.39 -10.61 -20.87
N ASN A 21 -6.98 -11.79 -20.69
CA ASN A 21 -6.66 -12.72 -19.63
C ASN A 21 -7.01 -14.15 -20.04
N GLY A 22 -6.40 -15.12 -19.38
CA GLY A 22 -6.66 -16.53 -19.62
C GLY A 22 -5.79 -17.39 -18.73
N SER A 23 -5.78 -18.69 -19.01
CA SER A 23 -5.00 -19.65 -18.22
C SER A 23 -3.95 -20.33 -19.08
N ILE A 24 -2.85 -20.72 -18.44
CA ILE A 24 -1.77 -21.52 -18.99
C ILE A 24 -1.67 -22.84 -18.24
N ALA A 25 -1.37 -23.88 -18.99
CA ALA A 25 -1.01 -25.20 -18.50
C ALA A 25 -0.12 -25.89 -19.55
N PRO A 26 0.77 -26.81 -19.14
CA PRO A 26 1.48 -27.68 -20.06
C PRO A 26 0.55 -28.37 -21.05
N SER A 27 1.01 -28.57 -22.29
CA SER A 27 0.26 -29.36 -23.27
C SER A 27 0.18 -30.82 -22.80
N HIS A 28 -1.02 -31.30 -22.46
CA HIS A 28 -1.23 -32.67 -21.98
C HIS A 28 -1.43 -33.68 -23.12
N SER A 29 -0.97 -34.91 -22.91
CA SER A 29 -1.38 -36.05 -23.73
C SER A 29 -2.87 -36.33 -23.53
N LYS A 30 -3.61 -36.43 -24.64
CA LYS A 30 -5.06 -36.73 -24.65
C LYS A 30 -5.43 -38.05 -23.97
N HIS A 31 -4.47 -38.94 -23.71
CA HIS A 31 -4.73 -40.28 -23.18
C HIS A 31 -4.38 -40.43 -21.69
N SER A 32 -3.31 -39.77 -21.22
CA SER A 32 -2.88 -39.86 -19.82
C SER A 32 -3.29 -38.67 -18.97
N GLY A 33 -3.61 -37.51 -19.57
CA GLY A 33 -3.80 -36.26 -18.84
C GLY A 33 -2.52 -35.72 -18.19
N LEU A 34 -1.36 -36.30 -18.52
CA LEU A 34 -0.02 -35.86 -18.11
C LEU A 34 0.64 -35.12 -19.27
N PHE A 35 1.56 -34.21 -18.97
CA PHE A 35 2.37 -33.59 -20.02
C PHE A 35 3.47 -34.58 -20.46
N PRO A 36 3.77 -34.69 -21.77
CA PRO A 36 4.68 -35.70 -22.30
C PRO A 36 6.12 -35.46 -21.84
N SER A 37 6.91 -36.53 -21.72
CA SER A 37 8.36 -36.45 -21.56
C SER A 37 9.01 -35.90 -22.83
N SER A 38 10.16 -35.25 -22.70
CA SER A 38 10.83 -34.54 -23.83
C SER A 38 9.98 -33.41 -24.43
N LEU A 39 9.10 -32.79 -23.62
CA LEU A 39 8.33 -31.61 -24.02
C LEU A 39 9.21 -30.36 -23.95
N CYS A 40 9.22 -29.58 -25.04
CA CYS A 40 9.60 -28.18 -24.95
C CYS A 40 8.45 -27.28 -25.40
N GLN A 41 7.97 -26.44 -24.49
CA GLN A 41 6.84 -25.55 -24.70
C GLN A 41 7.23 -24.13 -24.30
N LEU A 42 7.15 -23.20 -25.25
CA LEU A 42 7.38 -21.77 -25.06
C LEU A 42 6.04 -21.03 -25.06
N TYR A 43 5.74 -20.32 -24.00
CA TYR A 43 4.63 -19.39 -23.90
C TYR A 43 5.17 -17.97 -24.04
N GLU A 44 4.70 -17.25 -25.05
CA GLU A 44 5.00 -15.84 -25.26
C GLU A 44 3.78 -14.99 -24.99
N PHE A 45 3.94 -13.98 -24.15
CA PHE A 45 2.91 -13.00 -23.84
C PHE A 45 3.32 -11.65 -24.42
N VAL A 46 2.43 -11.03 -25.19
CA VAL A 46 2.64 -9.75 -25.87
C VAL A 46 1.52 -8.79 -25.52
N GLY A 47 1.81 -7.87 -24.60
CA GLY A 47 0.97 -6.72 -24.27
C GLY A 47 1.17 -5.57 -25.26
N ASP A 48 0.22 -4.64 -25.25
CA ASP A 48 0.23 -3.43 -26.07
C ASP A 48 0.57 -2.20 -25.21
N GLY A 49 1.27 -1.23 -25.81
CA GLY A 49 1.68 0.00 -25.14
C GLY A 49 2.37 -0.22 -23.79
N ALA A 50 1.75 0.29 -22.72
CA ALA A 50 2.26 0.27 -21.36
C ALA A 50 1.78 -0.94 -20.52
N GLU A 51 1.11 -1.92 -21.14
CA GLU A 51 0.71 -3.12 -20.45
C GLU A 51 1.91 -3.92 -19.95
N ARG A 52 1.73 -4.58 -18.82
CA ARG A 52 2.62 -5.59 -18.25
C ARG A 52 1.89 -6.91 -18.16
N VAL A 53 2.64 -8.00 -18.15
CA VAL A 53 2.10 -9.36 -18.07
C VAL A 53 2.28 -9.85 -16.65
N GLN A 54 1.17 -10.17 -15.97
CA GLN A 54 1.21 -10.83 -14.68
C GLN A 54 0.83 -12.30 -14.84
N ILE A 55 1.57 -13.19 -14.17
CA ILE A 55 1.26 -14.62 -14.06
C ILE A 55 1.03 -14.94 -12.59
N ILE A 56 -0.08 -15.64 -12.30
CA ILE A 56 -0.41 -16.14 -10.97
C ILE A 56 -0.68 -17.63 -11.08
N PHE A 57 0.18 -18.45 -10.49
CA PHE A 57 -0.01 -19.90 -10.45
C PHE A 57 -1.07 -20.27 -9.41
N SER A 58 -1.95 -21.20 -9.78
CA SER A 58 -2.93 -21.81 -8.89
C SER A 58 -2.51 -23.23 -8.49
N GLU A 59 -1.79 -23.93 -9.36
CA GLU A 59 -1.11 -25.18 -9.05
C GLU A 59 0.31 -25.14 -9.63
N PHE A 60 1.29 -25.64 -8.87
CA PHE A 60 2.65 -25.77 -9.36
C PHE A 60 3.30 -27.02 -8.77
N ARG A 61 3.64 -27.96 -9.66
CA ARG A 61 4.42 -29.13 -9.31
C ARG A 61 5.26 -29.53 -10.50
N LEU A 62 6.57 -29.36 -10.42
CA LEU A 62 7.53 -29.97 -11.34
C LEU A 62 8.43 -30.94 -10.55
N PRO A 63 8.87 -32.06 -11.13
CA PRO A 63 9.71 -33.00 -10.40
C PRO A 63 10.97 -32.32 -9.89
N SER A 64 11.43 -32.71 -8.70
CA SER A 64 12.72 -32.28 -8.15
C SER A 64 13.35 -33.45 -7.40
N THR A 65 14.66 -33.61 -7.57
CA THR A 65 15.45 -34.69 -6.94
C THR A 65 16.32 -34.21 -5.80
N LEU A 66 16.56 -32.89 -5.70
CA LEU A 66 17.46 -32.30 -4.71
C LEU A 66 16.71 -31.66 -3.53
N GLY A 67 15.49 -31.18 -3.76
CA GLY A 67 14.66 -30.55 -2.73
C GLY A 67 13.45 -29.81 -3.30
N PRO A 68 12.53 -29.31 -2.47
CA PRO A 68 11.25 -28.73 -2.91
C PRO A 68 11.35 -27.51 -3.85
N THR A 69 12.54 -26.92 -4.00
CA THR A 69 12.81 -25.77 -4.88
C THR A 69 14.17 -25.88 -5.61
N GLU A 70 14.81 -27.05 -5.58
CA GLU A 70 16.16 -27.25 -6.14
C GLU A 70 16.11 -28.09 -7.41
N CYS A 71 16.21 -27.44 -8.57
CA CYS A 71 15.84 -28.10 -9.82
C CYS A 71 16.81 -29.18 -10.28
N GLY A 72 18.12 -29.01 -10.08
CA GLY A 72 19.11 -29.96 -10.62
C GLY A 72 18.85 -30.26 -12.11
N ASP A 73 18.86 -31.55 -12.46
CA ASP A 73 18.57 -32.03 -13.82
C ASP A 73 17.14 -32.59 -13.97
N THR A 74 16.13 -31.84 -13.53
CA THR A 74 14.70 -32.22 -13.67
C THR A 74 13.94 -31.32 -14.66
N ASP A 75 12.61 -31.44 -14.69
CA ASP A 75 11.79 -30.52 -15.49
C ASP A 75 11.81 -29.13 -14.86
N ILE A 76 11.96 -28.12 -15.71
CA ILE A 76 12.10 -26.72 -15.30
C ILE A 76 11.15 -25.84 -16.08
N LEU A 77 10.63 -24.82 -15.40
CA LEU A 77 9.97 -23.68 -16.02
C LEU A 77 10.89 -22.47 -15.88
N MET A 78 11.42 -21.99 -17.01
CA MET A 78 12.26 -20.80 -17.05
C MET A 78 11.41 -19.57 -17.37
N VAL A 79 11.65 -18.49 -16.65
CA VAL A 79 10.98 -17.20 -16.81
C VAL A 79 11.97 -16.23 -17.42
N TYR A 80 11.63 -15.63 -18.56
CA TYR A 80 12.46 -14.62 -19.20
C TYR A 80 11.74 -13.29 -19.35
N TYR A 81 12.44 -12.22 -18.99
CA TYR A 81 12.06 -10.86 -19.32
C TYR A 81 12.72 -10.45 -20.63
N ILE A 82 12.09 -9.49 -21.34
CA ILE A 82 12.66 -8.90 -22.54
C ILE A 82 13.27 -7.55 -22.17
N VAL A 83 14.60 -7.52 -22.04
CA VAL A 83 15.35 -6.31 -21.71
C VAL A 83 16.19 -5.89 -22.91
N ASN A 84 16.00 -4.66 -23.38
CA ASN A 84 16.71 -4.13 -24.55
C ASN A 84 16.64 -5.04 -25.79
N GLY A 85 15.51 -5.73 -25.99
CA GLY A 85 15.27 -6.64 -27.11
C GLY A 85 15.95 -8.01 -26.98
N ARG A 86 16.50 -8.35 -25.81
CA ARG A 86 17.11 -9.65 -25.52
C ARG A 86 16.33 -10.37 -24.42
N GLU A 87 16.35 -11.69 -24.47
CA GLU A 87 15.80 -12.56 -23.44
C GLU A 87 16.79 -12.64 -22.28
N GLU A 88 16.33 -12.29 -21.08
CA GLU A 88 17.10 -12.37 -19.84
C GLU A 88 16.41 -13.36 -18.91
N LEU A 89 17.12 -14.43 -18.53
CA LEU A 89 16.60 -15.43 -17.60
C LEU A 89 16.51 -14.81 -16.21
N VAL A 90 15.30 -14.73 -15.67
CA VAL A 90 15.03 -14.11 -14.37
C VAL A 90 14.89 -15.16 -13.27
N GLU A 91 14.16 -16.23 -13.56
CA GLU A 91 13.88 -17.26 -12.57
C GLU A 91 13.79 -18.65 -13.22
N THR A 92 14.28 -19.66 -12.51
CA THR A 92 14.11 -21.08 -12.87
C THR A 92 13.28 -21.74 -11.78
N LEU A 93 12.09 -22.21 -12.15
CA LEU A 93 11.09 -22.73 -11.23
C LEU A 93 10.96 -24.25 -11.38
N CYS A 94 10.87 -24.94 -10.24
CA CYS A 94 10.64 -26.38 -10.14
C CYS A 94 10.14 -26.76 -8.74
N GLY A 95 9.92 -28.05 -8.51
CA GLY A 95 9.45 -28.55 -7.22
C GLY A 95 7.97 -28.29 -6.99
N ASP A 96 7.53 -28.25 -5.75
CA ASP A 96 6.11 -28.24 -5.37
C ASP A 96 5.69 -27.01 -4.54
N THR A 97 6.60 -26.06 -4.35
CA THR A 97 6.28 -24.77 -3.74
C THR A 97 5.63 -23.86 -4.77
N LEU A 98 4.46 -23.30 -4.44
CA LEU A 98 3.75 -22.39 -5.32
C LEU A 98 4.57 -21.10 -5.54
N PRO A 99 4.94 -20.74 -6.79
CA PRO A 99 5.67 -19.52 -7.07
C PRO A 99 4.86 -18.28 -6.68
N LYS A 100 5.57 -17.22 -6.30
CA LYS A 100 4.96 -15.90 -6.09
C LYS A 100 4.44 -15.35 -7.43
N PRO A 101 3.49 -14.39 -7.42
CA PRO A 101 3.07 -13.72 -8.64
C PRO A 101 4.28 -13.15 -9.40
N ILE A 102 4.29 -13.31 -10.71
CA ILE A 102 5.34 -12.78 -11.60
C ILE A 102 4.74 -11.61 -12.35
N LEU A 103 5.44 -10.48 -12.41
CA LEU A 103 5.04 -9.31 -13.20
C LEU A 103 6.23 -8.86 -14.05
N SER A 104 6.04 -8.82 -15.37
CA SER A 104 7.11 -8.45 -16.29
C SER A 104 7.56 -6.99 -16.18
N ASP A 105 8.81 -6.73 -16.56
CA ASP A 105 9.42 -5.39 -16.64
C ASP A 105 8.83 -4.49 -17.73
N GLY A 106 8.15 -5.08 -18.72
CA GLY A 106 7.47 -4.35 -19.78
C GLY A 106 6.34 -5.17 -20.38
N SER A 107 6.05 -4.94 -21.66
CA SER A 107 4.92 -5.56 -22.36
C SER A 107 5.16 -6.98 -22.86
N ARG A 108 6.29 -7.60 -22.54
CA ARG A 108 6.61 -8.96 -22.97
C ARG A 108 7.12 -9.81 -21.81
N LEU A 109 6.70 -11.07 -21.82
CA LEU A 109 7.13 -12.12 -20.89
C LEU A 109 7.23 -13.43 -21.67
N LEU A 110 8.26 -14.23 -21.40
CA LEU A 110 8.37 -15.58 -21.93
C LEU A 110 8.44 -16.58 -20.78
N LEU A 111 7.74 -17.70 -20.94
CA LEU A 111 7.90 -18.87 -20.08
C LEU A 111 8.29 -20.06 -20.95
N GLU A 112 9.38 -20.74 -20.62
CA GLU A 112 9.84 -21.93 -21.32
C GLU A 112 9.80 -23.14 -20.38
N LEU A 113 8.88 -24.07 -20.64
CA LEU A 113 8.86 -25.36 -19.98
C LEU A 113 9.76 -26.31 -20.76
N ARG A 114 10.77 -26.86 -20.10
CA ARG A 114 11.58 -27.97 -20.61
C ARG A 114 11.38 -29.17 -19.72
N SER A 115 10.83 -30.23 -20.30
CA SER A 115 10.70 -31.52 -19.65
C SER A 115 11.67 -32.51 -20.25
N SER A 116 12.59 -32.99 -19.43
CA SER A 116 13.56 -34.04 -19.77
C SER A 116 13.24 -35.35 -19.05
N TYR A 117 12.41 -35.30 -18.00
CA TYR A 117 12.11 -36.44 -17.14
C TYR A 117 10.89 -37.24 -17.64
N ASN A 118 10.83 -38.53 -17.32
CA ASN A 118 9.66 -39.34 -17.63
C ASN A 118 8.55 -39.06 -16.60
N ASN A 119 7.63 -38.16 -16.94
CA ASN A 119 6.53 -37.79 -16.06
C ASN A 119 5.48 -38.90 -15.97
N THR A 120 5.54 -39.68 -14.90
CA THR A 120 4.58 -40.77 -14.64
C THR A 120 3.39 -40.33 -13.80
N GLU A 121 3.51 -39.26 -13.01
CA GLU A 121 2.46 -38.80 -12.08
C GLU A 121 2.25 -37.28 -12.08
N ASN A 122 3.12 -36.52 -12.74
CA ASN A 122 3.11 -35.07 -12.63
C ASN A 122 2.26 -34.39 -13.70
N LYS A 123 1.34 -33.52 -13.28
CA LYS A 123 0.49 -32.70 -14.15
C LYS A 123 1.11 -31.33 -14.47
N GLY A 124 2.20 -30.95 -13.80
CA GLY A 124 2.92 -29.73 -14.06
C GLY A 124 2.33 -28.56 -13.29
N PHE A 125 1.94 -27.51 -14.00
CA PHE A 125 1.43 -26.29 -13.40
C PHE A 125 0.14 -25.83 -14.08
N THR A 126 -0.65 -25.05 -13.35
CA THR A 126 -1.73 -24.24 -13.90
C THR A 126 -1.59 -22.84 -13.36
N GLY A 127 -1.86 -21.84 -14.19
CA GLY A 127 -1.80 -20.44 -13.77
C GLY A 127 -2.62 -19.54 -14.67
N ASP A 128 -2.99 -18.39 -14.16
CA ASP A 128 -3.70 -17.36 -14.91
C ASP A 128 -2.74 -16.25 -15.30
N PHE A 129 -2.94 -15.70 -16.50
CA PHE A 129 -2.22 -14.55 -17.00
C PHE A 129 -3.13 -13.34 -17.19
N PHE A 130 -2.58 -12.15 -16.95
CA PHE A 130 -3.29 -10.88 -17.07
C PHE A 130 -2.42 -9.84 -17.76
N PHE A 131 -2.98 -9.13 -18.74
CA PHE A 131 -2.37 -7.89 -19.25
C PHE A 131 -2.90 -6.70 -18.43
N LEU A 132 -2.00 -6.02 -17.72
CA LEU A 132 -2.33 -5.04 -16.70
C LEU A 132 -1.61 -3.71 -16.93
N THR A 133 -2.29 -2.61 -16.64
CA THR A 133 -1.72 -1.26 -16.61
C THR A 133 -1.63 -0.68 -15.19
N ASN A 134 -2.24 -1.36 -14.21
CA ASN A 134 -2.24 -0.96 -12.80
C ASN A 134 -1.07 -1.57 -12.00
N PHE A 135 -0.05 -2.14 -12.65
CA PHE A 135 1.15 -2.68 -11.99
C PHE A 135 0.87 -3.76 -10.92
N GLY A 136 -0.30 -4.42 -10.97
CA GLY A 136 -0.71 -5.37 -9.94
C GLY A 136 -1.09 -4.72 -8.59
N ILE A 137 -1.35 -3.40 -8.58
CA ILE A 137 -1.81 -2.67 -7.39
C ILE A 137 -3.35 -2.64 -7.39
N PRO A 138 -4.01 -3.19 -6.34
CA PRO A 138 -5.46 -3.40 -6.36
C PRO A 138 -6.28 -2.16 -5.95
N ASN A 139 -5.67 -1.20 -5.25
CA ASN A 139 -6.38 -0.06 -4.64
C ASN A 139 -5.75 1.27 -5.03
N GLY A 140 -6.57 2.32 -5.02
CA GLY A 140 -6.16 3.69 -5.36
C GLY A 140 -6.65 4.10 -6.74
N PHE A 141 -6.78 5.40 -6.95
CA PHE A 141 -7.17 5.97 -8.23
C PHE A 141 -5.92 6.22 -9.08
N GLN A 142 -5.85 5.61 -10.27
CA GLN A 142 -4.75 5.79 -11.22
C GLN A 142 -5.21 6.68 -12.40
N PRO A 143 -4.79 7.96 -12.47
CA PRO A 143 -5.26 8.89 -13.50
C PRO A 143 -4.76 8.52 -14.90
N ASN A 144 -3.49 8.11 -15.01
CA ASN A 144 -2.87 7.67 -16.25
C ASN A 144 -2.45 6.19 -16.10
N GLN A 145 -3.07 5.33 -16.88
CA GLN A 145 -2.80 3.89 -16.88
C GLN A 145 -1.36 3.55 -17.31
N SER A 146 -0.66 4.47 -17.97
CA SER A 146 0.74 4.25 -18.39
C SER A 146 1.76 4.56 -17.31
N GLU A 147 1.33 5.18 -16.20
CA GLU A 147 2.20 5.64 -15.11
C GLU A 147 1.87 4.92 -13.81
N CYS A 148 2.89 4.53 -13.04
CA CYS A 148 2.70 3.94 -11.71
C CYS A 148 2.43 5.06 -10.70
N THR A 149 1.25 5.69 -10.77
CA THR A 149 0.89 6.79 -9.88
C THR A 149 -0.54 6.62 -9.38
N PHE A 150 -0.67 6.42 -8.06
CA PHE A 150 -1.93 6.10 -7.40
C PHE A 150 -2.29 7.16 -6.38
N HIS A 151 -3.55 7.59 -6.39
CA HIS A 151 -4.10 8.59 -5.50
C HIS A 151 -5.06 7.97 -4.50
N TYR A 152 -4.91 8.35 -3.22
CA TYR A 152 -5.74 7.92 -2.11
C TYR A 152 -6.34 9.16 -1.45
N PHE A 153 -7.67 9.21 -1.32
CA PHE A 153 -8.37 10.39 -0.84
C PHE A 153 -9.14 10.12 0.44
N ARG A 154 -9.03 11.03 1.42
CA ARG A 154 -9.76 10.95 2.70
C ARG A 154 -11.27 10.84 2.53
N ASN A 155 -11.84 11.52 1.54
CA ASN A 155 -13.28 11.51 1.29
C ASN A 155 -13.79 10.18 0.68
N VAL A 156 -12.89 9.29 0.25
CA VAL A 156 -13.23 7.94 -0.21
C VAL A 156 -13.09 6.94 0.93
N THR A 157 -11.97 6.98 1.66
CA THR A 157 -11.73 6.14 2.84
C THR A 157 -10.78 6.83 3.82
N SER A 158 -10.97 6.59 5.12
CA SER A 158 -10.07 7.08 6.17
C SER A 158 -8.82 6.22 6.34
N GLN A 159 -8.80 4.99 5.83
CA GLN A 159 -7.65 4.09 5.93
C GLN A 159 -7.66 3.04 4.81
N GLY A 160 -6.54 2.38 4.60
CA GLY A 160 -6.45 1.31 3.61
C GLY A 160 -5.07 0.70 3.49
N TRP A 161 -4.96 -0.30 2.63
CA TRP A 161 -3.70 -0.96 2.32
C TRP A 161 -3.10 -0.40 1.03
N ILE A 162 -1.80 -0.15 1.06
CA ILE A 162 -0.95 0.04 -0.11
C ILE A 162 0.08 -1.07 -0.17
N GLN A 163 0.57 -1.34 -1.38
CA GLN A 163 1.61 -2.31 -1.63
C GLN A 163 2.44 -1.90 -2.84
N SER A 164 3.70 -2.36 -2.87
CA SER A 164 4.52 -2.27 -4.08
C SER A 164 3.84 -3.01 -5.24
N PRO A 165 4.19 -2.68 -6.49
CA PRO A 165 3.80 -3.47 -7.65
C PRO A 165 4.06 -4.96 -7.42
N ASN A 166 3.12 -5.79 -7.90
CA ASN A 166 3.18 -7.25 -7.85
C ASN A 166 3.29 -7.92 -6.45
N PHE A 167 3.24 -7.19 -5.34
CA PHE A 167 3.33 -7.79 -4.00
C PHE A 167 2.30 -8.93 -3.81
N PRO A 168 2.69 -10.12 -3.30
CA PRO A 168 3.95 -10.46 -2.62
C PRO A 168 5.09 -10.96 -3.53
N GLY A 169 4.94 -10.88 -4.86
CA GLY A 169 5.99 -11.15 -5.84
C GLY A 169 7.00 -10.02 -5.98
N ALA A 170 8.05 -10.28 -6.74
CA ALA A 170 9.08 -9.27 -7.01
C ALA A 170 8.48 -8.09 -7.78
N TYR A 171 8.86 -6.87 -7.40
CA TYR A 171 8.44 -5.68 -8.12
C TYR A 171 9.26 -5.53 -9.43
N PRO A 172 8.71 -4.91 -10.48
CA PRO A 172 9.45 -4.72 -11.72
C PRO A 172 10.64 -3.79 -11.60
N ARG A 173 11.64 -4.00 -12.45
CA ARG A 173 12.82 -3.14 -12.61
C ARG A 173 12.48 -1.86 -13.40
N ASN A 174 13.30 -0.83 -13.23
CA ASN A 174 13.20 0.45 -13.91
C ASN A 174 11.84 1.16 -13.77
N ILE A 175 11.27 1.17 -12.57
CA ILE A 175 10.01 1.88 -12.31
C ILE A 175 10.16 2.98 -11.28
N ILE A 176 9.30 3.99 -11.42
CA ILE A 176 9.03 4.99 -10.39
C ILE A 176 7.55 4.87 -10.05
N CYS A 177 7.24 4.40 -8.85
CA CYS A 177 5.87 4.26 -8.38
C CYS A 177 5.53 5.25 -7.26
N ASN A 178 4.50 6.07 -7.48
CA ASN A 178 4.06 7.10 -6.55
C ASN A 178 2.72 6.74 -5.90
N TYR A 179 2.63 6.94 -4.60
CA TYR A 179 1.42 6.82 -3.79
C TYR A 179 1.15 8.18 -3.16
N LEU A 180 0.09 8.87 -3.62
CA LEU A 180 -0.24 10.23 -3.22
C LEU A 180 -1.47 10.21 -2.32
N PHE A 181 -1.32 10.71 -1.11
CA PHE A 181 -2.36 10.78 -0.10
C PHE A 181 -2.90 12.20 -0.01
N HIS A 182 -4.23 12.32 -0.08
CA HIS A 182 -4.96 13.59 -0.07
C HIS A 182 -5.91 13.61 1.12
N GLY A 183 -5.41 14.14 2.24
CA GLY A 183 -6.14 14.35 3.49
C GLY A 183 -7.08 15.56 3.46
N GLY A 184 -7.99 15.60 4.41
CA GLY A 184 -8.87 16.74 4.71
C GLY A 184 -8.18 17.84 5.53
N PRO A 185 -8.90 18.90 5.92
CA PRO A 185 -8.38 19.92 6.82
C PRO A 185 -7.92 19.32 8.15
N ASN A 186 -6.74 19.72 8.63
CA ASN A 186 -6.10 19.25 9.88
C ASN A 186 -5.77 17.74 9.90
N ASP A 187 -5.85 17.06 8.76
CA ASP A 187 -5.38 15.69 8.65
C ASP A 187 -3.86 15.63 8.54
N PHE A 188 -3.32 14.52 9.02
CA PHE A 188 -2.03 13.99 8.64
C PHE A 188 -2.20 12.52 8.24
N VAL A 189 -1.19 11.98 7.58
CA VAL A 189 -1.15 10.61 7.09
C VAL A 189 -0.17 9.85 7.96
N HIS A 190 -0.64 8.77 8.55
CA HIS A 190 0.18 7.82 9.28
C HIS A 190 0.28 6.53 8.47
N VAL A 191 1.50 6.05 8.25
CA VAL A 191 1.78 4.89 7.41
C VAL A 191 2.64 3.90 8.18
N ARG A 192 2.11 2.68 8.34
CA ARG A 192 2.80 1.58 9.00
C ARG A 192 3.09 0.47 8.00
N PHE A 193 4.36 0.25 7.71
CA PHE A 193 4.83 -0.85 6.88
C PHE A 193 4.82 -2.13 7.71
N THR A 194 4.00 -3.10 7.29
CA THR A 194 3.94 -4.44 7.88
C THR A 194 4.91 -5.41 7.22
N TYR A 195 5.35 -5.08 6.00
CA TYR A 195 6.37 -5.79 5.26
C TYR A 195 7.18 -4.78 4.46
N PHE A 196 8.50 -4.93 4.46
CA PHE A 196 9.40 -4.06 3.73
C PHE A 196 10.66 -4.82 3.37
N ASP A 197 10.88 -4.99 2.07
CA ASP A 197 11.99 -5.70 1.46
C ASP A 197 12.29 -5.07 0.09
N ILE A 198 13.08 -4.00 0.11
CA ILE A 198 13.51 -3.28 -1.09
C ILE A 198 14.97 -3.61 -1.32
N GLU A 199 15.33 -3.93 -2.55
CA GLU A 199 16.71 -4.24 -2.91
C GLU A 199 17.64 -3.06 -2.57
N GLY A 200 18.86 -3.38 -2.13
CA GLY A 200 19.87 -2.37 -1.92
C GLY A 200 20.59 -2.47 -0.59
N ILE A 201 21.67 -1.69 -0.51
CA ILE A 201 22.58 -1.61 0.62
C ILE A 201 22.56 -0.18 1.15
N ARG A 202 22.42 -0.02 2.48
CA ARG A 202 22.43 1.30 3.11
C ARG A 202 23.84 1.94 3.03
N PRO A 203 23.95 3.25 2.74
CA PRO A 203 22.88 4.20 2.41
C PRO A 203 22.27 3.93 1.02
N CYS A 204 20.94 4.04 0.92
CA CYS A 204 20.15 3.64 -0.24
C CYS A 204 20.12 4.75 -1.29
N ASP A 205 21.23 4.95 -1.97
CA ASP A 205 21.44 6.03 -2.92
C ASP A 205 22.01 5.52 -4.25
N GLU A 206 22.22 6.43 -5.18
CA GLU A 206 22.75 6.10 -6.51
C GLU A 206 24.18 5.53 -6.43
N ASP A 207 24.97 5.90 -5.41
CA ASP A 207 26.35 5.43 -5.25
C ASP A 207 26.40 3.95 -4.86
N THR A 208 25.40 3.49 -4.09
CA THR A 208 25.24 2.06 -3.76
C THR A 208 24.46 1.28 -4.82
N ALA A 209 24.00 1.93 -5.89
CA ALA A 209 23.18 1.32 -6.93
C ALA A 209 21.97 0.58 -6.34
N SER A 210 21.36 1.15 -5.30
CA SER A 210 20.24 0.57 -4.56
C SER A 210 18.90 1.05 -5.09
N ASP A 211 17.89 0.20 -4.99
CA ASP A 211 16.51 0.65 -5.01
C ASP A 211 16.17 1.40 -3.71
N TYR A 212 15.09 2.17 -3.72
CA TYR A 212 14.68 2.88 -2.51
C TYR A 212 13.21 3.27 -2.47
N VAL A 213 12.74 3.48 -1.25
CA VAL A 213 11.50 4.19 -0.94
C VAL A 213 11.84 5.51 -0.27
N GLU A 214 11.29 6.61 -0.79
CA GLU A 214 11.37 7.94 -0.19
C GLU A 214 9.99 8.48 0.17
N PHE A 215 9.97 9.44 1.10
CA PHE A 215 8.77 10.06 1.65
C PHE A 215 8.82 11.57 1.44
N SER A 216 7.68 12.19 1.13
CA SER A 216 7.59 13.64 0.93
C SER A 216 6.28 14.24 1.42
N ASN A 217 6.36 15.41 2.07
CA ASN A 217 5.18 16.22 2.42
C ASN A 217 4.70 17.13 1.30
N PHE A 218 5.36 17.10 0.13
CA PHE A 218 5.06 17.95 -1.02
C PHE A 218 4.89 17.12 -2.29
N VAL A 219 4.24 17.71 -3.31
CA VAL A 219 4.12 17.09 -4.63
C VAL A 219 5.51 16.86 -5.25
N THR A 220 6.45 17.76 -4.98
CA THR A 220 7.88 17.64 -5.33
C THR A 220 8.64 16.83 -4.27
N ARG A 221 9.93 16.56 -4.53
CA ARG A 221 10.79 15.86 -3.57
C ARG A 221 11.05 16.73 -2.34
N ASP A 222 10.78 16.16 -1.17
CA ASP A 222 11.16 16.69 0.14
C ASP A 222 12.42 15.95 0.59
N ARG A 223 13.48 16.67 0.98
CA ARG A 223 14.74 16.05 1.45
C ARG A 223 14.75 15.81 2.97
N LYS A 224 13.61 15.97 3.64
CA LYS A 224 13.46 15.74 5.08
C LYS A 224 13.70 14.28 5.47
N TYR A 225 13.19 13.32 4.69
CA TYR A 225 13.31 11.90 4.99
C TYR A 225 14.50 11.27 4.29
N ALA A 226 15.10 10.27 4.93
CA ALA A 226 16.10 9.42 4.29
C ALA A 226 15.46 8.54 3.20
N MET A 227 16.31 7.97 2.35
CA MET A 227 15.93 6.89 1.44
C MET A 227 16.04 5.55 2.15
N TYR A 228 15.06 4.66 1.94
CA TYR A 228 14.95 3.39 2.65
C TYR A 228 15.03 2.19 1.68
N CYS A 229 15.88 1.23 2.02
CA CYS A 229 16.12 -0.03 1.32
C CYS A 229 16.57 -1.12 2.31
N GLY A 230 16.77 -2.33 1.80
CA GLY A 230 16.93 -3.56 2.55
C GLY A 230 15.63 -3.95 3.26
N SER A 231 15.72 -4.97 4.11
CA SER A 231 14.57 -5.41 4.90
C SER A 231 14.43 -4.63 6.20
N TRP A 232 13.20 -4.30 6.59
CA TRP A 232 12.87 -3.60 7.83
C TRP A 232 11.78 -4.34 8.61
N ARG A 233 12.03 -4.56 9.91
CA ARG A 233 11.06 -5.26 10.79
C ARG A 233 9.85 -4.39 11.15
N GLU A 234 10.07 -3.11 11.37
CA GLU A 234 9.01 -2.13 11.62
C GLU A 234 9.46 -0.78 11.08
N LEU A 235 8.69 -0.21 10.16
CA LEU A 235 8.89 1.13 9.62
C LEU A 235 7.56 1.88 9.71
N VAL A 236 7.57 2.99 10.43
CA VAL A 236 6.41 3.85 10.65
C VAL A 236 6.78 5.26 10.28
N VAL A 237 5.97 5.87 9.41
CA VAL A 237 6.22 7.22 8.91
C VAL A 237 4.94 8.03 9.05
N ARG A 238 5.10 9.30 9.41
CA ARG A 238 4.01 10.24 9.59
C ARG A 238 4.29 11.51 8.78
N SER A 239 3.26 12.01 8.09
CA SER A 239 3.34 13.29 7.40
C SER A 239 3.19 14.47 8.36
N ASP A 240 3.62 15.64 7.88
CA ASP A 240 3.52 16.93 8.59
C ASP A 240 2.16 17.60 8.36
N GLY A 241 1.41 17.16 7.36
CA GLY A 241 0.10 17.70 7.05
C GLY A 241 -0.71 16.80 6.13
N ARG A 242 -1.75 17.38 5.52
CA ARG A 242 -2.78 16.63 4.79
C ARG A 242 -2.29 15.94 3.52
N PHE A 243 -1.18 16.39 2.94
CA PHE A 243 -0.60 15.77 1.76
C PHE A 243 0.59 14.91 2.15
N PHE A 244 0.68 13.73 1.55
CA PHE A 244 1.85 12.87 1.71
C PHE A 244 2.10 12.09 0.42
N ARG A 245 3.37 11.90 0.07
CA ARG A 245 3.81 11.14 -1.10
C ARG A 245 4.81 10.09 -0.65
N ILE A 246 4.58 8.85 -1.07
CA ILE A 246 5.55 7.77 -1.01
C ILE A 246 5.99 7.51 -2.44
N THR A 247 7.29 7.48 -2.69
CA THR A 247 7.85 7.15 -4.01
C THR A 247 8.79 5.97 -3.87
N MET A 248 8.50 4.91 -4.60
CA MET A 248 9.39 3.76 -4.79
C MET A 248 10.12 3.91 -6.11
N VAL A 249 11.43 3.71 -6.12
CA VAL A 249 12.27 3.74 -7.32
C VAL A 249 13.06 2.45 -7.40
N SER A 250 13.00 1.77 -8.54
CA SER A 250 13.82 0.60 -8.84
C SER A 250 14.75 0.85 -10.04
N ASN A 251 15.91 0.21 -10.01
CA ASN A 251 16.92 0.24 -11.05
C ASN A 251 16.82 -0.97 -12.00
N ASP A 252 17.83 -1.21 -12.84
CA ASP A 252 17.86 -2.25 -13.88
C ASP A 252 18.56 -3.55 -13.47
N ARG A 253 18.97 -3.69 -12.21
CA ARG A 253 19.80 -4.81 -11.74
C ARG A 253 18.98 -5.89 -11.06
N LEU A 254 18.84 -5.75 -9.75
CA LEU A 254 18.23 -6.72 -8.85
C LEU A 254 16.88 -6.19 -8.39
N ASP A 255 16.02 -7.10 -7.93
CA ASP A 255 14.72 -6.77 -7.38
C ASP A 255 14.55 -7.37 -5.99
N GLY A 256 13.51 -6.89 -5.31
CA GLY A 256 13.08 -7.38 -4.01
C GLY A 256 11.60 -7.70 -4.03
N THR A 257 11.09 -8.23 -2.93
CA THR A 257 9.67 -8.61 -2.85
C THR A 257 8.76 -7.43 -2.47
N GLY A 258 9.38 -6.27 -2.20
CA GLY A 258 8.72 -4.98 -2.10
C GLY A 258 8.14 -4.72 -0.72
N PHE A 259 6.98 -4.08 -0.65
CA PHE A 259 6.40 -3.67 0.62
C PHE A 259 4.89 -3.82 0.66
N ARG A 260 4.37 -3.88 1.89
CA ARG A 260 2.95 -3.74 2.21
C ARG A 260 2.79 -2.86 3.44
N ALA A 261 1.91 -1.86 3.34
CA ALA A 261 1.69 -0.90 4.41
C ALA A 261 0.21 -0.56 4.59
N LEU A 262 -0.16 -0.29 5.84
CA LEU A 262 -1.44 0.29 6.21
C LEU A 262 -1.29 1.79 6.34
N TYR A 263 -2.13 2.56 5.67
CA TYR A 263 -2.22 4.01 5.86
C TYR A 263 -3.51 4.38 6.60
N THR A 264 -3.44 5.42 7.42
CA THR A 264 -4.57 6.05 8.11
C THR A 264 -4.48 7.57 7.92
N PHE A 265 -5.61 8.19 7.58
CA PHE A 265 -5.80 9.62 7.71
C PHE A 265 -6.28 9.92 9.13
N GLU A 266 -5.48 10.64 9.88
CA GLU A 266 -5.77 11.00 11.26
C GLU A 266 -5.93 12.51 11.36
N THR A 267 -6.98 12.95 12.04
CA THR A 267 -7.28 14.37 12.21
C THR A 267 -6.76 14.81 13.57
N VAL A 268 -5.98 15.89 13.62
CA VAL A 268 -5.65 16.51 14.91
C VAL A 268 -6.96 17.10 15.48
N PRO A 269 -7.39 16.71 16.69
CA PRO A 269 -8.49 17.38 17.35
C PRO A 269 -8.13 18.86 17.44
N VAL A 270 -8.93 19.71 16.79
CA VAL A 270 -8.82 21.15 17.04
C VAL A 270 -9.27 21.31 18.49
N GLU A 271 -8.34 21.52 19.40
CA GLU A 271 -8.68 22.11 20.69
C GLU A 271 -9.24 23.49 20.37
N THR A 272 -10.56 23.58 20.25
CA THR A 272 -11.25 24.84 20.48
C THR A 272 -10.99 25.20 21.93
N THR A 273 -9.86 25.86 22.19
CA THR A 273 -9.86 26.89 23.22
C THR A 273 -10.89 27.89 22.75
N GLU A 274 -12.14 27.69 23.15
CA GLU A 274 -13.02 28.82 23.35
C GLU A 274 -12.26 29.73 24.31
N ARG A 275 -11.57 30.75 23.78
CA ARG A 275 -11.37 31.97 24.54
C ARG A 275 -12.76 32.52 24.72
N THR A 276 -13.46 32.06 25.74
CA THR A 276 -14.40 32.91 26.42
C THR A 276 -13.56 34.08 26.91
N GLU A 277 -13.53 35.16 26.15
CA GLU A 277 -13.23 36.45 26.76
C GLU A 277 -14.27 36.60 27.85
N VAL A 278 -13.85 36.31 29.09
CA VAL A 278 -14.62 36.71 30.27
C VAL A 278 -14.58 38.23 30.23
N ALA A 279 -15.53 38.84 29.53
CA ALA A 279 -15.85 40.24 29.72
C ALA A 279 -16.05 40.40 31.22
N SER A 280 -15.21 41.23 31.85
CA SER A 280 -15.21 41.39 33.29
C SER A 280 -16.65 41.59 33.76
N MET A 281 -17.17 40.66 34.57
CA MET A 281 -18.50 40.78 35.12
C MET A 281 -18.64 42.15 35.78
N GLY A 282 -19.59 42.94 35.28
CA GLY A 282 -20.06 44.12 35.98
C GLY A 282 -20.47 43.74 37.41
N LYS A 283 -20.07 44.58 38.36
CA LYS A 283 -20.29 44.38 39.80
C LYS A 283 -21.78 44.16 40.11
N VAL A 284 -22.14 42.95 40.52
CA VAL A 284 -23.48 42.64 41.04
C VAL A 284 -23.58 43.22 42.45
N THR A 285 -24.52 44.14 42.65
CA THR A 285 -24.75 44.77 43.97
C THR A 285 -26.08 44.26 44.50
N THR A 286 -26.06 43.53 45.62
CA THR A 286 -27.25 43.06 46.31
C THR A 286 -27.63 44.02 47.44
N THR A 287 -28.84 44.57 47.40
CA THR A 287 -29.42 45.33 48.51
C THR A 287 -30.46 44.46 49.22
N SER A 288 -30.22 44.11 50.48
CA SER A 288 -31.22 43.47 51.34
C SER A 288 -31.84 44.51 52.27
N ALA A 289 -33.14 44.75 52.14
CA ALA A 289 -33.91 45.39 53.19
C ALA A 289 -34.46 44.30 54.12
N ALA A 290 -33.95 44.23 55.35
CA ALA A 290 -34.44 43.29 56.34
C ALA A 290 -35.59 43.94 57.15
N SER A 291 -36.82 43.50 56.92
CA SER A 291 -37.92 43.68 57.88
C SER A 291 -38.10 42.38 58.65
N ARG A 292 -37.90 42.44 59.98
CA ARG A 292 -38.21 41.32 60.88
C ARG A 292 -39.71 41.02 60.82
N LEU A 293 -40.08 39.79 60.49
CA LEU A 293 -41.01 38.91 61.21
C LEU A 293 -41.15 37.61 60.38
N HIS A 294 -41.22 36.47 61.06
CA HIS A 294 -41.39 35.11 60.53
C HIS A 294 -41.98 35.02 59.11
N GLY A 295 -41.15 34.69 58.11
CA GLY A 295 -41.59 34.49 56.73
C GLY A 295 -40.44 34.50 55.72
N SER A 296 -40.58 33.71 54.66
CA SER A 296 -39.63 33.48 53.56
C SER A 296 -38.83 34.72 53.11
N LEU A 297 -37.51 34.57 52.95
CA LEU A 297 -36.64 35.58 52.34
C LEU A 297 -36.85 35.59 50.81
N SER A 298 -37.37 36.68 50.25
CA SER A 298 -37.43 36.88 48.79
C SER A 298 -36.27 37.76 48.35
N LEU A 299 -35.24 37.16 47.73
CA LEU A 299 -34.20 37.91 47.04
C LEU A 299 -34.65 38.21 45.60
N LYS A 300 -34.61 39.47 45.20
CA LYS A 300 -34.74 39.89 43.81
C LYS A 300 -33.42 40.49 43.34
N ALA A 301 -32.81 39.90 42.32
CA ALA A 301 -31.64 40.47 41.65
C ALA A 301 -32.11 41.18 40.37
N LEU A 302 -31.65 42.41 40.15
CA LEU A 302 -31.87 43.14 38.91
C LEU A 302 -30.59 43.05 38.06
N ILE A 303 -30.68 42.42 36.89
CA ILE A 303 -29.56 42.33 35.95
C ILE A 303 -29.83 43.33 34.83
N THR A 304 -28.92 44.30 34.66
CA THR A 304 -28.95 45.26 33.55
C THR A 304 -27.85 44.90 32.56
N VAL A 305 -28.21 44.73 31.29
CA VAL A 305 -27.27 44.46 30.18
C VAL A 305 -27.43 45.51 29.08
N PRO A 306 -26.35 45.87 28.37
CA PRO A 306 -26.39 46.72 27.19
C PRO A 306 -27.36 46.18 26.12
N SER A 307 -27.99 47.06 25.35
CA SER A 307 -28.99 46.73 24.32
C SER A 307 -28.50 45.85 23.17
N SER A 308 -27.18 45.62 23.08
CA SER A 308 -26.55 44.74 22.09
C SER A 308 -26.39 43.29 22.55
N LEU A 309 -26.82 42.93 23.77
CA LEU A 309 -26.65 41.61 24.36
C LEU A 309 -28.01 41.00 24.74
N ALA A 310 -28.22 39.72 24.40
CA ALA A 310 -29.41 38.97 24.79
C ALA A 310 -29.15 38.22 26.11
N ILE A 311 -30.10 38.26 27.05
CA ILE A 311 -30.06 37.42 28.24
C ILE A 311 -30.55 36.02 27.84
N THR A 312 -29.66 35.03 27.88
CA THR A 312 -30.03 33.62 27.71
C THR A 312 -30.25 32.99 29.09
N ASN A 313 -31.45 32.46 29.36
CA ASN A 313 -31.77 31.79 30.62
C ASN A 313 -31.28 30.34 30.61
N GLU A 314 -29.97 30.14 30.73
CA GLU A 314 -29.44 28.84 31.18
C GLU A 314 -29.07 28.94 32.64
N ILE A 315 -29.83 28.26 33.51
CA ILE A 315 -29.55 28.22 34.94
C ILE A 315 -28.41 27.22 35.15
N GLY A 316 -27.19 27.74 35.23
CA GLY A 316 -26.04 27.01 35.79
C GLY A 316 -26.21 26.75 37.29
N ILE A 317 -25.48 25.77 37.84
CA ILE A 317 -25.50 25.42 39.26
C ILE A 317 -25.17 26.67 40.12
N ILE A 318 -26.15 27.16 40.87
CA ILE A 318 -25.94 28.22 41.85
C ILE A 318 -25.31 27.57 43.09
N SER A 319 -24.00 27.74 43.25
CA SER A 319 -23.31 27.36 44.48
C SER A 319 -23.36 28.53 45.46
N ILE A 320 -24.14 28.39 46.54
CA ILE A 320 -24.14 29.36 47.64
C ILE A 320 -22.88 29.09 48.47
N ILE A 321 -21.76 29.71 48.08
CA ILE A 321 -20.52 29.66 48.86
C ILE A 321 -20.57 30.82 49.85
N GLY A 322 -20.94 30.54 51.10
CA GLY A 322 -20.81 31.51 52.19
C GLY A 322 -21.82 31.36 53.32
N ILE A 323 -21.81 30.24 54.05
CA ILE A 323 -22.15 30.30 55.48
C ILE A 323 -20.90 30.87 56.15
N VAL A 324 -20.85 32.19 56.30
CA VAL A 324 -19.90 32.81 57.24
C VAL A 324 -20.35 32.42 58.63
N LEU A 325 -19.69 31.41 59.19
CA LEU A 325 -19.64 31.16 60.63
C LEU A 325 -19.09 32.42 61.31
N ILE A 326 -19.98 33.32 61.72
CA ILE A 326 -19.64 34.42 62.61
C ILE A 326 -19.42 33.79 63.98
N LYS A 327 -18.17 33.47 64.29
CA LYS A 327 -17.73 33.11 65.63
C LYS A 327 -17.71 34.41 66.45
N PHE A 328 -18.64 34.54 67.39
CA PHE A 328 -18.62 35.61 68.38
C PHE A 328 -17.31 35.52 69.19
N CYS A 329 -16.51 36.58 69.16
CA CYS A 329 -15.63 36.91 70.28
C CYS A 329 -16.27 38.13 70.96
N LEU A 330 -16.79 37.88 72.17
CA LEU A 330 -17.17 38.88 73.14
C LEU A 330 -15.91 39.24 73.92
N ASP A 331 -15.63 40.53 74.09
CA ASP A 331 -15.20 41.05 75.39
C ASP A 331 -16.44 41.63 76.07
#